data_AF-A0A7J6VNC4-F1
#
_entry.id   AF-A0A7J6VNC4-F1
#
_cell.length_a   1.000
_cell.length_b   1.000
_cell.length_c   1.000
_cell.angle_alpha   90.00
_cell.angle_beta   90.00
_cell.angle_gamma   90.00
#
_symmetry.space_group_name_H-M   'P 1'
#
loop_
_entity.id
_entity.type
_entity.pdbx_description
1 polymer ?
#
loop_
_entity_poly.entity_id
_entity_poly.type
_entity_poly.pdbx_seq_one_letter_code
_entity_poly.pdbx_strand_id
1 'polypeptide(L)' 'MTKYYYKLVNLRRRGNQVHSIIIDGEESAEDDKIREHIVQFYEKLFHEDGSQRPEMDGMFFNSISQEQQQ' A
#
# COMPACT_ATOMS: atom_id res chain seq x y z
N MET A 1 -5.83 -27.16 -20.91
CA MET A 1 -5.51 -26.89 -19.49
C MET A 1 -6.07 -25.52 -19.08
N THR A 2 -7.34 -25.38 -18.68
CA THR A 2 -7.84 -24.02 -18.32
C THR A 2 -9.16 -23.98 -17.54
N LYS A 3 -10.14 -24.86 -17.81
CA LYS A 3 -11.45 -24.81 -17.13
C LYS A 3 -11.37 -24.90 -15.60
N TYR A 4 -10.49 -25.77 -15.09
CA TYR A 4 -10.31 -25.95 -13.65
C TYR A 4 -9.68 -24.73 -12.99
N TYR A 5 -8.69 -24.11 -13.64
CA TYR A 5 -8.04 -22.89 -13.16
C TYR A 5 -9.00 -21.71 -13.13
N TYR A 6 -9.79 -21.49 -14.18
CA TYR A 6 -10.82 -20.44 -14.17
C TYR A 6 -11.84 -20.64 -13.06
N LYS A 7 -12.28 -21.89 -12.83
CA LYS A 7 -13.23 -22.20 -11.76
C LYS A 7 -12.63 -21.95 -10.37
N LEU A 8 -11.35 -22.29 -10.19
CA LEU A 8 -10.62 -22.06 -8.95
C LEU A 8 -10.37 -20.57 -8.68
N VAL A 9 -9.98 -19.81 -9.71
CA VAL A 9 -9.77 -18.36 -9.63
C VAL A 9 -11.09 -17.65 -9.32
N ASN A 10 -12.18 -18.01 -10.01
CA ASN A 10 -13.50 -17.41 -9.77
C ASN A 10 -14.06 -17.73 -8.38
N LEU A 11 -13.86 -18.95 -7.89
CA LEU A 11 -14.26 -19.34 -6.53
C LEU A 11 -13.52 -18.52 -5.48
N ARG A 12 -12.20 -18.35 -5.65
CA ARG A 12 -11.38 -17.50 -4.78
C ARG A 12 -11.79 -16.03 -4.88
N ARG A 13 -12.12 -15.54 -6.09
CA ARG A 13 -12.59 -14.16 -6.28
C ARG A 13 -13.90 -13.89 -5.54
N ARG A 14 -14.82 -14.86 -5.51
CA ARG A 14 -16.09 -14.76 -4.78
C ARG A 14 -15.90 -14.80 -3.26
N GLY A 15 -14.93 -15.58 -2.77
CA GLY A 15 -14.64 -15.69 -1.34
C GLY A 15 -13.76 -14.56 -0.80
N ASN A 16 -12.92 -13.97 -1.65
CA ASN A 16 -11.97 -12.91 -1.27
C ASN A 16 -12.49 -11.51 -1.60
N GLN A 17 -13.78 -11.38 -1.92
CA GLN A 17 -14.38 -10.06 -2.11
C GLN A 17 -14.56 -9.44 -0.73
N VAL A 18 -13.83 -8.36 -0.48
CA VAL A 18 -14.05 -7.48 0.66
C VAL A 18 -15.35 -6.72 0.38
N HIS A 19 -16.40 -7.01 1.14
CA HIS A 19 -17.73 -6.38 0.95
C HIS A 19 -17.84 -5.03 1.64
N SER A 20 -17.25 -4.92 2.83
CA SER A 20 -17.14 -3.70 3.63
C SER A 20 -15.88 -3.79 4.50
N ILE A 21 -15.33 -2.64 4.89
CA ILE A 21 -14.30 -2.52 5.90
C ILE A 21 -14.65 -1.42 6.89
N ILE A 22 -14.12 -1.52 8.10
CA ILE A 22 -14.25 -0.47 9.10
C ILE A 22 -13.12 0.54 8.85
N ILE A 23 -13.51 1.78 8.61
CA ILE A 23 -12.61 2.92 8.40
C ILE A 23 -12.91 3.91 9.52
N ASP A 24 -11.92 4.24 10.34
CA ASP A 24 -12.05 5.21 11.44
C ASP A 24 -13.23 4.97 12.41
N GLY A 25 -13.66 3.70 12.54
CA GLY A 25 -14.77 3.29 13.39
C GLY A 25 -16.14 3.21 12.70
N GLU A 26 -16.24 3.63 11.44
CA GLU A 26 -17.46 3.51 10.64
C GLU A 26 -17.34 2.43 9.56
N GLU A 27 -18.42 1.67 9.33
CA GLU A 27 -18.47 0.67 8.27
C GLU A 27 -18.63 1.34 6.91
N SER A 28 -17.72 1.05 5.99
CA SER A 28 -17.76 1.51 4.60
C SER A 28 -17.80 0.33 3.64
N ALA A 29 -18.77 0.35 2.73
CA ALA A 29 -18.93 -0.60 1.62
C ALA A 29 -18.66 0.05 0.25
N GLU A 30 -18.12 1.27 0.24
CA GLU A 30 -17.89 2.06 -0.96
C GLU A 30 -16.48 1.79 -1.51
N ASP A 31 -16.39 1.04 -2.62
CA ASP A 31 -15.13 0.59 -3.22
C ASP A 31 -14.09 1.70 -3.40
N ASP A 32 -14.52 2.92 -3.76
CA ASP A 32 -13.62 4.05 -3.97
C ASP A 32 -13.03 4.56 -2.65
N LYS A 33 -13.85 4.69 -1.61
CA LYS A 33 -13.38 5.05 -0.26
C LYS A 33 -12.45 4.00 0.32
N ILE A 34 -12.77 2.72 0.12
CA ILE A 34 -11.95 1.60 0.58
C ILE A 34 -10.57 1.66 -0.09
N ARG A 35 -10.54 1.86 -1.41
CA ARG A 35 -9.28 1.96 -2.17
C ARG A 35 -8.44 3.13 -1.70
N GLU A 36 -9.04 4.30 -1.58
CA GLU A 36 -8.36 5.52 -1.14
C GLU A 36 -7.74 5.33 0.25
N HIS A 37 -8.52 4.83 1.21
CA HIS A 37 -8.01 4.58 2.57
C HIS A 37 -6.89 3.55 2.62
N ILE A 38 -6.96 2.48 1.82
CA ILE A 38 -5.88 1.48 1.76
C ILE A 38 -4.59 2.12 1.26
N VAL A 39 -4.66 2.93 0.20
CA VAL A 39 -3.49 3.64 -0.34
C VAL A 39 -2.91 4.57 0.73
N GLN A 40 -3.72 5.46 1.30
CA GLN A 40 -3.27 6.42 2.31
C GLN A 40 -2.68 5.74 3.55
N PHE A 41 -3.28 4.63 4.00
CA PHE A 41 -2.77 3.85 5.13
C PHE A 41 -1.37 3.32 4.87
N TYR A 42 -1.13 2.70 3.72
CA TYR A 42 0.18 2.15 3.39
C TYR A 42 1.20 3.23 3.03
N GLU A 43 0.79 4.31 2.38
CA GLU A 43 1.65 5.49 2.18
C GLU A 43 2.17 6.01 3.51
N LYS A 44 1.29 6.16 4.51
CA LYS A 44 1.69 6.56 5.86
C LYS A 44 2.56 5.51 6.56
N LEU A 45 2.23 4.23 6.44
CA LEU A 45 2.97 3.14 7.08
C LEU A 45 4.42 3.04 6.58
N PHE A 46 4.61 3.24 5.27
CA PHE A 46 5.93 3.22 4.63
C PHE A 46 6.56 4.61 4.51
N HIS A 47 5.91 5.66 5.03
CA HIS A 47 6.55 6.95 5.18
C HIS A 47 7.49 6.88 6.38
N GLU A 48 8.77 7.17 6.15
CA GLU A 48 9.71 7.37 7.24
C GLU A 48 9.42 8.73 7.90
N ASP A 49 8.97 8.73 9.16
CA ASP A 49 8.85 9.93 9.99
C ASP A 49 10.26 10.43 10.35
N GLY A 50 10.88 11.13 9.40
CA GLY A 50 12.22 11.68 9.54
C GLY A 50 13.32 10.74 9.06
N SER A 51 14.48 11.35 8.80
CA SER A 51 15.67 10.61 8.38
C SER A 51 16.10 9.66 9.48
N GLN A 52 15.78 8.36 9.36
CA GLN A 52 16.44 7.31 10.13
C GLN A 52 17.92 7.18 9.81
N ARG A 53 18.43 8.00 8.88
CA ARG A 53 19.86 8.09 8.58
C ARG A 53 20.59 8.44 9.87
N PRO A 54 21.40 7.52 10.42
CA PRO A 54 22.29 7.89 11.50
C PRO A 54 23.13 9.06 10.99
N GLU A 55 23.11 10.20 11.69
CA GLU A 55 24.18 11.18 11.53
C GLU A 55 25.45 10.47 12.00
N MET A 56 26.24 10.00 11.05
CA MET A 56 27.58 9.56 11.34
C MET A 56 28.37 10.84 11.59
N ASP A 57 28.68 11.11 12.86
CA ASP A 57 29.46 12.29 13.30
C ASP A 57 30.63 12.52 12.33
N GLY A 58 30.50 13.54 11.46
CA GLY A 58 31.54 13.96 10.52
C GLY A 58 31.48 13.43 9.08
N MET A 59 30.47 12.65 8.67
CA MET A 59 30.33 12.20 7.27
C MET A 59 29.01 12.66 6.64
N PHE A 60 29.07 13.72 5.83
CA PHE A 60 27.96 14.11 4.96
C PHE A 60 27.85 13.14 3.81
N PHE A 61 26.71 12.48 3.69
CA PHE A 61 26.41 11.72 2.49
C PHE A 61 25.84 12.64 1.42
N ASN A 62 26.37 12.52 0.20
CA ASN A 62 25.80 13.21 -0.95
C ASN A 62 24.39 12.67 -1.19
N SER A 63 23.37 13.51 -1.04
CA SER A 63 22.02 13.20 -1.48
C SER A 63 22.01 13.17 -3.00
N ILE A 64 21.45 12.11 -3.58
CA ILE A 64 21.16 12.07 -5.02
C ILE A 64 20.09 13.14 -5.26
N SER A 65 20.44 14.22 -5.96
CA SER A 65 19.47 15.25 -6.33
C SER A 65 18.47 14.66 -7.33
N GLN A 66 17.25 15.22 -7.39
CA GLN A 66 16.22 14.78 -8.36
C GLN A 66 16.72 14.85 -9.82
N GLU A 67 17.75 15.64 -10.10
CA GLU A 67 18.42 15.72 -11.41
C GLU A 67 19.21 14.46 -11.77
N GLN A 68 19.58 13.62 -10.80
CA GLN A 68 20.33 12.38 -11.01
C GLN A 68 19.43 11.13 -11.11
N GLN A 69 18.11 11.29 -11.04
CA GLN A 69 17.12 10.21 -11.22
C GLN A 69 16.60 10.05 -12.66
N GLN A 70 17.27 10.66 -13.66
CA GLN A 70 16.93 10.52 -15.09
C GLN A 70 17.73 9.43 -15.79
#